data_AF-A0A6J5GE84-F1
#
_entry.id   AF-A0A6J5GE84-F1
#
_cell.length_a   1.000
_cell.length_b   1.000
_cell.length_c   1.000
_cell.angle_alpha   90.00
_cell.angle_beta   90.00
_cell.angle_gamma   90.00
#
_symmetry.space_group_name_H-M   'P 1'
#
loop_
_entity.id
_entity.type
_entity.pdbx_description
1 polymer ?
#
loop_
_entity_poly.entity_id
_entity_poly.type
_entity_poly.pdbx_seq_one_letter_code
_entity_poly.pdbx_strand_id
1 'polypeptide(L)'
;MNTLMIKDLSITEQLDSKAMSAVRGGFGYPSSSYFSYAPVYAPNNSKTVDATQLINTTMSIQSANGNNAAFVAGTTTTIAPHVSSANNIYVS
;
A
#
# COMPACT_ATOMS: atom_id res chain seq x y z
N MET A 1 -31.71 47.81 42.11
CA MET A 1 -30.34 47.25 42.08
C MET A 1 -29.90 47.08 43.52
N ASN A 2 -29.81 45.84 44.02
CA ASN A 2 -29.27 45.58 45.35
C ASN A 2 -27.90 44.92 45.20
N THR A 3 -26.86 45.68 45.48
CA THR A 3 -25.47 45.22 45.51
C THR A 3 -25.25 44.46 46.82
N LEU A 4 -24.95 43.16 46.73
CA LEU A 4 -24.53 42.38 47.89
C LEU A 4 -23.10 42.80 48.25
N MET A 5 -22.97 43.64 49.28
CA MET A 5 -21.68 44.04 49.84
C MET A 5 -21.24 42.96 50.84
N ILE A 6 -20.22 42.19 50.48
CA ILE A 6 -19.61 41.19 51.38
C ILE A 6 -18.90 41.96 52.48
N LYS A 7 -19.48 41.97 53.69
CA LYS A 7 -19.05 42.84 54.79
C LYS A 7 -17.96 42.25 55.67
N ASP A 8 -17.60 40.98 55.52
CA ASP A 8 -16.55 40.35 56.31
C ASP A 8 -15.87 39.24 55.53
N LEU A 9 -14.68 39.51 54.98
CA LEU A 9 -13.67 38.46 54.78
C LEU A 9 -12.79 38.47 56.02
N SER A 10 -13.36 38.11 57.17
CA SER A 10 -12.80 38.33 58.50
C SER A 10 -11.72 37.32 58.92
N ILE A 11 -11.15 36.57 57.98
CA ILE A 11 -10.04 35.66 58.26
C ILE A 11 -8.98 35.80 57.19
N THR A 12 -7.98 36.66 57.45
CA THR A 12 -6.69 36.59 56.77
C THR A 12 -5.87 35.48 57.43
N GLU A 13 -6.20 34.22 57.17
CA GLU A 13 -5.34 33.11 57.58
C GLU A 13 -4.08 33.14 56.73
N GLN A 14 -2.91 33.26 57.38
CA GLN A 14 -1.64 33.01 56.71
C GLN A 14 -1.57 31.52 56.40
N LEU A 15 -1.80 31.17 55.13
CA LEU A 15 -1.59 29.82 54.65
C LEU A 15 -0.10 29.51 54.78
N ASP A 16 0.23 28.45 55.51
CA ASP A 16 1.61 27.95 55.57
C ASP A 16 2.04 27.41 54.18
N SER A 17 3.32 27.11 54.03
CA SER A 17 3.87 26.62 52.75
C SER A 17 3.22 25.31 52.27
N LYS A 18 2.69 24.49 53.17
CA LYS A 18 2.00 23.23 52.88
C LYS A 18 0.57 23.49 52.41
N ALA A 19 -0.17 24.39 53.03
CA ALA A 19 -1.49 24.80 52.60
C ALA A 19 -1.43 25.55 51.25
N MET A 20 -0.41 26.40 51.07
CA MET A 20 -0.11 27.06 49.80
C MET A 20 0.21 26.07 48.67
N SER A 21 0.67 24.86 48.97
CA SER A 21 0.92 23.82 47.97
C SER A 21 -0.38 23.24 47.37
N ALA A 22 -1.47 23.23 48.15
CA ALA A 22 -2.77 22.71 47.70
C ALA A 22 -3.55 23.72 46.83
N VAL A 23 -3.41 25.02 47.12
CA VAL A 23 -4.09 26.12 46.40
C VAL A 23 -3.67 26.20 44.93
N ARG A 24 -2.43 25.82 44.60
CA ARG A 24 -1.87 25.89 43.24
C ARG A 24 -2.23 24.70 42.36
N GLY A 25 -3.05 23.78 42.84
CA GLY A 25 -3.17 22.45 42.26
C GLY A 25 -1.88 21.69 42.53
N GLY A 26 -1.89 20.80 43.53
CA GLY A 26 -0.77 19.90 43.76
C GLY A 26 -0.42 19.22 42.43
N PHE A 27 0.88 19.14 42.12
CA PHE A 27 1.38 18.41 40.98
C PHE A 27 1.16 16.91 41.24
N GLY A 28 -0.09 16.47 41.12
CA GLY A 28 -0.45 15.08 40.96
C GLY A 28 0.27 14.63 39.70
N TYR A 29 1.21 13.71 39.87
CA TYR A 29 1.85 12.97 38.79
C TYR A 29 0.91 12.86 37.59
N PRO A 30 1.28 13.34 36.39
CA PRO A 30 0.53 12.92 35.21
C PRO A 30 0.65 11.40 35.18
N SER A 31 -0.47 10.71 35.44
CA SER A 31 -0.54 9.27 35.24
C SER A 31 -0.04 9.04 33.83
N SER A 32 0.94 8.16 33.72
CA SER A 32 1.66 7.76 32.52
C SER A 32 0.71 7.29 31.41
N SER A 33 0.05 8.23 30.74
CA SER A 33 -0.64 8.00 29.49
C SER A 33 0.37 8.32 28.39
N TYR A 34 1.37 7.46 28.27
CA TYR A 34 2.24 7.42 27.10
C TYR A 34 1.36 7.06 25.89
N PHE A 35 0.73 8.06 25.28
CA PHE A 35 0.23 7.92 23.93
C PHE A 35 1.44 7.94 23.01
N SER A 36 1.91 6.75 22.63
CA SER A 36 2.88 6.60 21.57
C SER A 36 2.21 6.99 20.25
N TYR A 37 2.51 8.19 19.76
CA TYR A 37 2.16 8.63 18.40
C TYR A 37 3.19 8.16 17.38
N ALA A 38 3.85 7.02 17.63
CA ALA A 38 4.73 6.43 16.63
C ALA A 38 3.90 6.25 15.35
N PRO A 39 4.38 6.74 14.19
CA PRO A 39 3.62 6.63 12.96
C PRO A 39 3.35 5.15 12.70
N VAL A 40 2.07 4.80 12.56
CA VAL A 40 1.68 3.46 12.11
C VAL A 40 2.26 3.30 10.71
N TYR A 41 3.36 2.56 10.61
CA TYR A 41 3.92 2.16 9.33
C TYR A 41 2.92 1.22 8.66
N ALA A 42 2.17 1.75 7.71
CA ALA A 42 1.32 0.97 6.82
C ALA A 42 2.16 0.61 5.58
N PRO A 43 2.70 -0.62 5.46
CA PRO A 43 3.43 -1.01 4.26
C PRO A 43 2.51 -0.91 3.06
N ASN A 44 2.83 0.00 2.15
CA ASN A 44 2.11 0.12 0.89
C ASN A 44 2.72 -0.83 -0.13
N ASN A 45 2.08 -1.98 -0.31
CA ASN A 45 2.47 -2.98 -1.32
C ASN A 45 1.77 -2.75 -2.68
N SER A 46 1.22 -1.56 -2.92
CA SER A 46 0.51 -1.28 -4.17
C SER A 46 1.46 -1.34 -5.35
N LYS A 47 1.07 -2.11 -6.37
CA LYS A 47 1.79 -2.25 -7.64
C LYS A 47 0.83 -1.85 -8.74
N THR A 48 1.18 -0.82 -9.48
CA THR A 48 0.46 -0.43 -10.68
C THR A 48 1.22 -0.99 -11.87
N VAL A 49 0.54 -1.76 -12.72
CA VAL A 49 1.13 -2.32 -13.94
C VAL A 49 0.27 -1.91 -15.12
N ASP A 50 0.78 -0.94 -15.87
CA ASP A 50 0.24 -0.55 -17.16
C ASP A 50 1.04 -1.27 -18.24
N ALA A 51 0.45 -2.27 -18.88
CA ALA A 51 1.14 -3.07 -19.87
C ALA A 51 0.22 -3.42 -21.05
N THR A 52 0.78 -3.34 -22.26
CA THR A 52 0.13 -3.77 -23.49
C THR A 52 0.79 -5.06 -23.96
N GLN A 53 -0.03 -6.06 -24.25
CA GLN A 53 0.43 -7.37 -24.70
C GLN A 53 -0.12 -7.65 -26.09
N LEU A 54 0.76 -7.81 -27.08
CA LEU A 54 0.38 -8.24 -28.42
C LEU A 54 1.25 -9.43 -28.83
N ILE A 55 0.59 -10.48 -29.33
CA ILE A 55 1.23 -11.57 -30.05
C ILE A 55 0.83 -11.42 -31.51
N ASN A 56 1.80 -11.32 -32.41
CA ASN A 56 1.56 -11.29 -33.85
C ASN A 56 2.37 -12.39 -34.52
N THR A 57 1.73 -13.53 -34.78
CA THR A 57 2.40 -14.70 -35.37
C THR A 57 1.82 -15.04 -36.73
N THR A 58 2.68 -15.05 -37.73
CA THR A 58 2.34 -15.43 -39.11
C THR A 58 3.20 -16.62 -39.52
N MET A 59 2.58 -17.67 -40.05
CA MET A 59 3.26 -18.78 -40.70
C MET A 59 2.93 -18.79 -42.19
N SER A 60 3.94 -18.87 -43.04
CA SER A 60 3.77 -19.09 -44.48
C SER A 60 4.64 -20.27 -44.91
N ILE A 61 4.01 -21.31 -45.44
CA ILE A 61 4.71 -22.52 -45.89
C ILE A 61 4.34 -22.75 -47.35
N GLN A 62 5.37 -22.87 -48.19
CA GLN A 62 5.23 -23.23 -49.59
C GLN A 62 6.02 -24.51 -49.82
N SER A 63 5.39 -25.50 -50.44
CA SER A 63 6.02 -26.78 -50.73
C SER A 63 5.67 -27.24 -52.14
N ALA A 64 6.70 -27.57 -52.91
CA ALA A 64 6.62 -27.94 -54.32
C ALA A 64 7.34 -29.28 -54.50
N ASN A 65 6.58 -30.37 -54.58
CA ASN A 65 7.13 -31.73 -54.60
C ASN A 65 6.69 -32.46 -55.86
N GLY A 66 7.61 -33.20 -56.48
CA GLY A 66 7.31 -33.96 -57.71
C GLY A 66 7.12 -33.10 -58.96
N ASN A 67 7.55 -31.83 -58.94
CA ASN A 67 7.39 -30.94 -60.09
C ASN A 67 8.34 -31.32 -61.24
N ASN A 68 7.79 -31.39 -62.46
CA ASN A 68 8.51 -31.64 -63.71
C ASN A 68 9.35 -32.93 -63.71
N ALA A 69 8.83 -34.01 -63.13
CA ALA A 69 9.57 -35.27 -63.04
C ALA A 69 8.82 -36.44 -63.70
N ALA A 70 9.49 -37.13 -64.64
CA ALA A 70 9.02 -38.39 -65.21
C ALA A 70 9.67 -39.57 -64.46
N PHE A 71 8.88 -40.59 -64.13
CA PHE A 71 9.28 -41.79 -63.37
C PHE A 71 9.78 -41.55 -61.93
N VAL A 72 9.01 -40.82 -61.11
CA VAL A 72 9.31 -40.67 -59.67
C VAL A 72 8.45 -41.59 -58.83
N ALA A 73 9.09 -42.40 -57.99
CA ALA A 73 8.46 -43.18 -56.93
C ALA A 73 9.05 -42.74 -55.58
N GLY A 74 8.21 -42.65 -54.54
CA GLY A 74 8.66 -42.33 -53.18
C GLY A 74 8.75 -40.84 -52.83
N THR A 75 8.05 -39.94 -53.54
CA THR A 75 7.98 -38.52 -53.13
C THR A 75 7.06 -38.37 -51.93
N THR A 76 7.63 -38.19 -50.74
CA THR A 76 6.87 -37.89 -49.52
C THR A 76 7.33 -36.56 -48.95
N THR A 77 6.36 -35.70 -48.63
CA THR A 77 6.65 -34.44 -47.94
C THR A 77 5.83 -34.34 -46.68
N THR A 78 6.53 -34.32 -45.55
CA THR A 78 5.92 -34.17 -44.23
C THR A 78 6.24 -32.77 -43.73
N ILE A 79 5.19 -31.97 -43.53
CA ILE A 79 5.30 -30.63 -42.98
C ILE A 79 4.51 -30.63 -41.68
N ALA A 80 5.20 -30.50 -40.55
CA ALA A 80 4.61 -30.48 -39.21
C ALA A 80 5.00 -29.18 -38.50
N PRO A 81 4.46 -28.02 -38.93
CA PRO A 81 4.79 -26.76 -38.29
C PRO A 81 4.10 -26.68 -36.93
N HIS A 82 4.80 -26.14 -35.94
CA HIS A 82 4.26 -25.89 -34.63
C HIS A 82 4.63 -24.47 -34.21
N VAL A 83 3.62 -23.67 -33.88
CA VAL A 83 3.79 -22.34 -33.32
C VAL A 83 3.19 -22.33 -31.93
N SER A 84 4.03 -21.95 -30.96
CA SER A 84 3.60 -21.59 -29.62
C SER A 84 4.02 -20.16 -29.38
N SER A 85 3.10 -19.37 -28.83
CA SER A 85 3.36 -17.98 -28.48
C SER A 85 2.68 -17.70 -27.15
N ALA A 86 3.42 -17.11 -26.23
CA ALA A 86 2.96 -16.78 -24.90
C ALA A 86 3.33 -15.34 -24.59
N ASN A 87 2.40 -14.61 -24.00
CA ASN A 87 2.62 -13.25 -23.53
C ASN A 87 2.09 -13.18 -22.10
N ASN A 88 3.01 -13.11 -21.14
CA ASN A 88 2.68 -13.20 -19.72
C ASN A 88 3.27 -11.99 -18.98
N ILE A 89 2.41 -11.27 -18.26
CA ILE A 89 2.83 -10.27 -17.28
C ILE A 89 2.84 -10.94 -15.92
N TYR A 90 4.00 -10.94 -15.26
CA TYR A 90 4.13 -11.38 -13.87
C TYR A 90 4.37 -10.17 -12.99
N VAL A 91 3.51 -9.99 -11.99
CA VAL A 91 3.63 -8.94 -10.98
C VAL A 91 3.90 -9.63 -9.65
N SER A 92 5.16 -9.61 -9.20
CA SER A 92 5.58 -10.13 -7.89
C SER A 92 5.79 -9.01 -6.93
#